data_AF-A0A9D4W518-F1
#
_entry.id   AF-A0A9D4W518-F1
#
_cell.length_a   1.000
_cell.length_b   1.000
_cell.length_c   1.000
_cell.angle_alpha   90.00
_cell.angle_beta   90.00
_cell.angle_gamma   90.00
#
_symmetry.space_group_name_H-M   'P 1'
#
loop_
_entity.id
_entity.type
_entity.pdbx_description
1 polymer ?
#
loop_
_entity_poly.entity_id
_entity_poly.type
_entity_poly.pdbx_seq_one_letter_code
_entity_poly.pdbx_strand_id
1 'polypeptide(L)'
;MVVRLDINEERCDEGRDRVSLAAMRFRLFGTAGVWRISALNEAGGWKDRTTVEDMDLAVRASLKGWKFLYLANLQVKNELPSTLKAYRYQQHRWSCGPANLFRKMVMEIVTNKKVSLWKKIYVVYSFFFVRKIVAHINTFVFYCIVLPATVMVPEVVVPKWGAVYIPSVITLLNAVGTPRSLHLLVFWILFENTMSLHRTKATIIGLLEASRVNEWIVTEKLGDAQKGKAGGKGLKKFRFRIGDRIHMLELLVGFYLIFCGCYDLMYGKNHFFIFLYIQAIAFFIMAFGYVGTFVPNS
;
A
#
# COMPACT_ATOMS: atom_id res chain seq x y z
N MET A 1 -6.41 -2.90 -17.99
CA MET A 1 -5.14 -3.62 -17.78
C MET A 1 -5.35 -5.02 -18.33
N VAL A 2 -4.45 -5.51 -19.16
CA VAL A 2 -4.41 -6.91 -19.63
C VAL A 2 -2.93 -7.23 -19.74
N VAL A 3 -2.52 -8.30 -19.08
CA VAL A 3 -1.19 -8.88 -19.26
C VAL A 3 -1.32 -9.86 -20.42
N ARG A 4 -0.64 -9.61 -21.54
CA ARG A 4 -0.54 -10.60 -22.62
C ARG A 4 0.77 -11.37 -22.43
N LEU A 5 0.72 -12.69 -22.46
CA LEU A 5 1.91 -13.55 -22.43
C LEU A 5 2.20 -13.98 -23.87
N ASP A 6 3.05 -13.24 -24.57
CA ASP A 6 3.53 -13.65 -25.89
C ASP A 6 5.01 -14.06 -25.84
N ILE A 7 5.24 -15.29 -26.30
CA ILE A 7 6.47 -15.71 -26.94
C ILE A 7 6.00 -16.41 -28.22
N ASN A 8 5.98 -15.67 -29.32
CA ASN A 8 6.38 -16.18 -30.62
C ASN A 8 7.24 -15.08 -31.25
N GLU A 9 8.49 -15.45 -31.51
CA GLU A 9 9.45 -14.69 -32.30
C GLU A 9 8.83 -14.44 -33.68
N GLU A 10 8.50 -13.18 -33.95
CA GLU A 10 8.71 -12.47 -35.21
C GLU A 10 7.94 -11.15 -35.12
N ARG A 11 8.67 -10.02 -35.22
CA ARG A 11 8.16 -8.64 -35.39
C ARG A 11 7.77 -7.83 -34.13
N CYS A 12 8.71 -7.66 -33.20
CA CYS A 12 8.76 -6.47 -32.32
C CYS A 12 10.21 -6.26 -31.82
N ASP A 13 11.03 -5.61 -32.64
CA ASP A 13 12.50 -5.54 -32.45
C ASP A 13 13.05 -4.29 -31.77
N GLU A 14 12.22 -3.43 -31.17
CA GLU A 14 12.70 -2.26 -30.44
C GLU A 14 12.00 -2.12 -29.09
N GLY A 15 12.65 -2.58 -28.01
CA GLY A 15 12.17 -2.37 -26.63
C GLY A 15 12.24 -3.58 -25.67
N ARG A 16 12.92 -4.65 -26.09
CA ARG A 16 12.88 -6.01 -25.49
C ARG A 16 13.24 -6.10 -23.99
N ASP A 17 14.02 -5.17 -23.45
CA ASP A 17 14.46 -5.20 -22.04
C ASP A 17 13.58 -4.42 -21.05
N ARG A 18 12.68 -3.55 -21.54
CA ARG A 18 11.78 -2.78 -20.65
C ARG A 18 10.59 -3.60 -20.15
N VAL A 19 10.32 -4.75 -20.78
CA VAL A 19 9.08 -5.53 -20.60
C VAL A 19 9.07 -6.34 -19.29
N SER A 20 10.21 -6.89 -18.86
CA SER A 20 10.26 -7.75 -17.65
C SER A 20 10.17 -7.01 -16.33
N LEU A 21 10.73 -5.80 -16.23
CA LEU A 21 10.80 -5.04 -14.97
C LEU A 21 9.56 -4.16 -14.74
N ALA A 22 8.96 -3.64 -15.82
CA ALA A 22 7.78 -2.80 -15.74
C ALA A 22 6.56 -3.59 -15.21
N ALA A 23 6.37 -4.83 -15.66
CA ALA A 23 5.28 -5.67 -15.15
C ALA A 23 5.46 -6.08 -13.69
N MET A 24 6.70 -6.16 -13.18
CA MET A 24 6.99 -6.36 -11.77
C MET A 24 6.87 -5.07 -10.93
N ARG A 25 6.88 -3.90 -11.60
CA ARG A 25 6.67 -2.57 -11.01
C ARG A 25 5.17 -2.24 -10.87
N PHE A 26 4.31 -2.82 -11.69
CA PHE A 26 2.86 -2.71 -11.54
C PHE A 26 2.33 -3.85 -10.66
N ARG A 27 1.60 -3.46 -9.61
CA ARG A 27 0.86 -4.36 -8.72
C ARG A 27 0.17 -5.44 -9.56
N LEU A 28 0.58 -6.68 -9.38
CA LEU A 28 -0.11 -7.84 -9.93
C LEU A 28 -1.44 -7.90 -9.20
N PHE A 29 -2.43 -7.25 -9.78
CA PHE A 29 -3.79 -7.17 -9.27
C PHE A 29 -4.56 -8.40 -9.76
N GLY A 30 -5.37 -9.02 -8.90
CA GLY A 30 -6.29 -10.10 -9.26
C GLY A 30 -7.40 -9.70 -10.25
N THR A 31 -7.37 -8.47 -10.79
CA THR A 31 -8.34 -7.97 -11.76
C THR A 31 -7.63 -7.36 -12.96
N ALA A 32 -8.26 -7.40 -14.13
CA ALA A 32 -7.71 -6.84 -15.36
C ALA A 32 -6.31 -7.43 -15.68
N GLY A 33 -6.19 -8.76 -15.55
CA GLY A 33 -5.05 -9.55 -15.98
C GLY A 33 -5.55 -10.72 -16.82
N VAL A 34 -4.77 -11.13 -17.82
CA VAL A 34 -5.06 -12.33 -18.61
C VAL A 34 -3.90 -13.29 -18.43
N TRP A 35 -4.24 -14.56 -18.24
CA TRP A 35 -3.27 -15.62 -18.03
C TRP A 35 -3.39 -16.63 -19.15
N ARG A 36 -2.24 -17.05 -19.70
CA ARG A 36 -2.18 -18.21 -20.57
C ARG A 36 -2.41 -19.45 -19.71
N ILE A 37 -3.29 -20.34 -20.16
CA ILE A 37 -3.64 -21.56 -19.42
C ILE A 37 -2.40 -22.42 -19.15
N SER A 38 -1.49 -22.53 -20.13
CA SER A 38 -0.23 -23.27 -19.95
C SER A 38 0.64 -22.67 -18.84
N ALA A 39 0.76 -21.34 -18.76
CA ALA A 39 1.52 -20.66 -17.72
C ALA A 39 0.92 -20.87 -16.33
N LEU A 40 -0.41 -20.86 -16.23
CA LEU A 40 -1.12 -21.16 -14.99
C LEU A 40 -0.86 -22.60 -14.53
N ASN A 41 -0.96 -23.57 -15.44
CA ASN A 41 -0.73 -24.98 -15.16
C ASN A 41 0.72 -25.26 -14.75
N GLU A 42 1.70 -24.69 -15.47
CA GLU A 42 3.13 -24.84 -15.16
C GLU A 42 3.54 -24.18 -13.84
N ALA A 43 2.88 -23.09 -13.47
CA ALA A 43 3.09 -22.44 -12.18
C ALA A 43 2.50 -23.26 -11.02
N GLY A 44 1.63 -24.24 -11.29
CA GLY A 44 0.93 -25.05 -10.29
C GLY A 44 -0.39 -24.46 -9.83
N GLY A 45 -1.07 -23.70 -10.70
CA GLY A 45 -2.42 -23.17 -10.46
C GLY A 45 -2.49 -22.09 -9.37
N TRP A 46 -3.72 -21.82 -8.94
CA TRP A 46 -4.03 -20.93 -7.83
C TRP A 46 -3.79 -21.66 -6.50
N LYS A 47 -3.12 -21.00 -5.56
CA LYS A 47 -2.86 -21.52 -4.22
C LYS A 47 -3.54 -20.61 -3.19
N ASP A 48 -4.17 -21.21 -2.19
CA ASP A 48 -4.91 -20.55 -1.11
C ASP A 48 -4.05 -20.16 0.10
N ARG A 49 -2.74 -20.40 0.03
CA ARG A 49 -1.78 -20.19 1.14
C ARG A 49 -1.69 -18.76 1.69
N THR A 50 -2.15 -17.75 0.93
CA THR A 50 -2.08 -16.32 1.27
C THR A 50 -3.22 -15.54 0.64
N THR A 51 -3.58 -14.41 1.24
CA THR A 51 -4.58 -13.43 0.73
C THR A 51 -4.12 -12.62 -0.50
N VAL A 52 -3.04 -13.03 -1.14
CA VAL A 52 -2.44 -12.41 -2.35
C VAL A 52 -2.06 -13.50 -3.35
N GLU A 53 -3.05 -14.35 -3.66
CA GLU A 53 -2.94 -15.48 -4.58
C GLU A 53 -2.47 -15.06 -5.99
N ASP A 54 -2.83 -13.85 -6.41
CA ASP A 54 -2.43 -13.19 -7.64
C ASP A 54 -0.91 -12.93 -7.69
N MET A 55 -0.37 -12.35 -6.62
CA MET A 55 1.05 -12.09 -6.48
C MET A 55 1.84 -13.39 -6.35
N ASP A 56 1.32 -14.36 -5.59
CA ASP A 56 1.92 -15.69 -5.45
C ASP A 56 2.09 -16.38 -6.81
N LEU A 57 1.01 -16.45 -7.58
CA LEU A 57 1.01 -17.03 -8.92
C LEU A 57 2.01 -16.33 -9.82
N ALA A 58 2.02 -15.00 -9.79
CA ALA A 58 2.92 -14.21 -10.62
C ALA A 58 4.39 -14.43 -10.29
N VAL A 59 4.76 -14.50 -9.00
CA VAL A 59 6.14 -14.80 -8.62
C VAL A 59 6.49 -16.21 -9.07
N ARG A 60 5.64 -17.22 -8.86
CA ARG A 60 5.87 -18.60 -9.33
C ARG A 60 6.04 -18.68 -10.86
N ALA A 61 5.17 -18.04 -11.62
CA ALA A 61 5.29 -17.98 -13.08
C ALA A 61 6.60 -17.29 -13.50
N SER A 62 6.99 -16.19 -12.83
CA SER A 62 8.25 -15.49 -13.10
C SER A 62 9.47 -16.38 -12.85
N LEU A 63 9.41 -17.26 -11.85
CA LEU A 63 10.47 -18.21 -11.49
C LEU A 63 10.55 -19.38 -12.48
N LYS A 64 9.48 -19.64 -13.23
CA LYS A 64 9.44 -20.61 -14.34
C LYS A 64 9.92 -20.01 -15.67
N GLY A 65 10.26 -18.71 -15.69
CA GLY A 65 10.76 -18.03 -16.89
C GLY A 65 9.70 -17.28 -17.69
N TRP A 66 8.43 -17.30 -17.27
CA TRP A 66 7.38 -16.54 -17.92
C TRP A 66 7.63 -15.04 -17.82
N LYS A 67 7.42 -14.34 -18.94
CA LYS A 67 7.57 -12.89 -19.07
C LYS A 67 6.20 -12.23 -19.07
N PHE A 68 6.07 -11.11 -18.36
CA PHE A 68 4.82 -10.37 -18.27
C PHE A 68 4.85 -9.15 -19.19
N LEU A 69 3.79 -8.93 -19.97
CA LEU A 69 3.62 -7.71 -20.77
C LEU A 69 2.65 -6.75 -20.07
N TYR A 70 2.97 -5.46 -20.07
CA TYR A 70 2.06 -4.41 -19.59
C TYR A 70 1.57 -3.56 -20.77
N LEU A 71 0.26 -3.51 -20.98
CA LEU A 71 -0.38 -2.70 -22.03
C LEU A 71 -0.93 -1.39 -21.42
N ALA A 72 -0.19 -0.30 -21.58
CA ALA A 72 -0.52 1.00 -21.00
C ALA A 72 -1.80 1.63 -21.59
N ASN A 73 -2.06 1.39 -22.89
CA ASN A 73 -3.18 2.01 -23.61
C ASN A 73 -4.53 1.32 -23.35
N LEU A 74 -4.53 0.13 -22.75
CA LEU A 74 -5.75 -0.63 -22.51
C LEU A 74 -6.34 -0.36 -21.12
N GLN A 75 -7.33 0.51 -21.09
CA GLN A 75 -8.00 0.96 -19.86
C GLN A 75 -9.20 0.07 -19.53
N VAL A 76 -9.36 -0.29 -18.25
CA VAL A 76 -10.51 -1.03 -17.74
C VAL A 76 -11.06 -0.24 -16.56
N LYS A 77 -12.38 -0.01 -16.56
CA LYS A 77 -13.04 0.70 -15.45
C LYS A 77 -12.98 -0.18 -14.20
N ASN A 78 -12.57 0.39 -13.07
CA ASN A 78 -12.54 -0.29 -11.79
C ASN A 78 -13.24 0.57 -10.74
N GLU A 79 -13.85 -0.09 -9.76
CA GLU A 79 -14.52 0.57 -8.65
C GLU A 79 -13.54 0.73 -7.48
N LEU A 80 -13.44 1.96 -6.98
CA LEU A 80 -12.62 2.29 -5.82
C LEU A 80 -13.45 2.18 -4.54
N PRO A 81 -12.81 1.87 -3.39
CA PRO A 81 -13.52 1.86 -2.12
C PRO A 81 -14.06 3.26 -1.80
N SER A 82 -15.35 3.33 -1.51
CA SER A 82 -16.08 4.58 -1.22
C SER A 82 -15.95 5.02 0.23
N THR A 83 -15.79 4.06 1.15
CA THR A 83 -15.67 4.32 2.60
C THR A 83 -14.22 4.18 3.07
N LEU A 84 -13.82 4.98 4.06
CA LEU A 84 -12.50 4.85 4.69
C LEU A 84 -12.30 3.46 5.30
N LYS A 85 -13.35 2.88 5.90
CA LYS A 85 -13.31 1.53 6.46
C LYS A 85 -12.96 0.50 5.39
N ALA A 86 -13.63 0.51 4.23
CA ALA A 86 -13.33 -0.40 3.12
C ALA A 86 -11.91 -0.17 2.57
N TYR A 87 -11.49 1.08 2.44
CA TYR A 87 -10.12 1.43 2.01
C TYR A 87 -9.07 0.89 2.98
N ARG A 88 -9.27 1.04 4.30
CA ARG A 88 -8.34 0.53 5.31
C ARG A 88 -8.24 -0.99 5.28
N TYR A 89 -9.34 -1.72 5.11
CA TYR A 89 -9.27 -3.19 4.94
C TYR A 89 -8.50 -3.58 3.68
N GLN A 90 -8.72 -2.87 2.57
CA GLN A 90 -7.97 -3.10 1.34
C GLN A 90 -6.46 -2.87 1.55
N GLN A 91 -6.08 -1.75 2.16
CA GLN A 91 -4.69 -1.43 2.46
C GLN A 91 -4.04 -2.40 3.44
N HIS A 92 -4.81 -2.88 4.42
CA HIS A 92 -4.35 -3.91 5.36
C HIS A 92 -3.96 -5.16 4.60
N ARG A 93 -4.85 -5.67 3.75
CA ARG A 93 -4.60 -6.88 2.94
C ARG A 93 -3.43 -6.70 1.97
N TRP A 94 -3.33 -5.54 1.33
CA TRP A 94 -2.24 -5.22 0.40
C TRP A 94 -0.87 -5.05 1.06
N SER A 95 -0.82 -4.85 2.38
CA SER A 95 0.44 -4.72 3.14
C SER A 95 0.78 -6.01 3.88
N CYS A 96 -0.23 -6.63 4.51
CA CYS A 96 -0.13 -7.88 5.26
C CYS A 96 0.12 -9.09 4.35
N GLY A 97 -0.63 -9.21 3.25
CA GLY A 97 -0.55 -10.33 2.32
C GLY A 97 0.86 -10.51 1.72
N PRO A 98 1.47 -9.47 1.12
CA PRO A 98 2.82 -9.60 0.57
C PRO A 98 3.89 -9.87 1.62
N ALA A 99 3.73 -9.37 2.85
CA ALA A 99 4.66 -9.63 3.95
C ALA A 99 4.61 -11.11 4.39
N ASN A 100 3.41 -11.68 4.51
CA ASN A 100 3.23 -13.11 4.76
C ASN A 100 3.75 -13.96 3.58
N LEU A 101 3.43 -13.55 2.35
CA LEU A 101 3.91 -14.22 1.15
C LEU A 101 5.44 -14.25 1.07
N PHE A 102 6.11 -13.14 1.41
CA PHE A 102 7.56 -13.08 1.45
C PHE A 102 8.16 -14.18 2.33
N ARG A 103 7.65 -14.33 3.56
CA ARG A 103 8.10 -15.36 4.50
C ARG A 103 7.91 -16.77 3.95
N LYS A 104 6.79 -17.05 3.29
CA LYS A 104 6.47 -18.37 2.72
C LYS A 104 7.27 -18.66 1.44
N MET A 105 7.54 -17.66 0.62
CA MET A 105 8.17 -17.83 -0.69
C MET A 105 9.68 -17.63 -0.71
N VAL A 106 10.29 -16.98 0.28
CA VAL A 106 11.72 -16.65 0.25
C VAL A 106 12.58 -17.90 0.02
N MET A 107 12.25 -19.01 0.69
CA MET A 107 12.98 -20.27 0.53
C MET A 107 12.76 -20.90 -0.85
N GLU A 108 11.51 -20.87 -1.36
CA GLU A 108 11.19 -21.32 -2.72
C GLU A 108 11.96 -20.52 -3.79
N ILE A 109 12.14 -19.21 -3.60
CA ILE A 109 12.87 -18.34 -4.54
C ILE A 109 14.37 -18.62 -4.50
N VAL A 110 14.96 -18.72 -3.31
CA VAL A 110 16.40 -18.88 -3.13
C VAL A 110 16.87 -20.26 -3.64
N THR A 111 16.11 -21.31 -3.36
CA THR A 111 16.44 -22.71 -3.75
C THR A 111 16.21 -23.00 -5.23
N ASN A 112 15.50 -22.15 -5.97
CA ASN A 112 15.17 -22.40 -7.37
C ASN A 112 16.41 -22.39 -8.28
N LYS A 113 16.73 -23.51 -8.94
CA LYS A 113 17.91 -23.63 -9.81
C LYS A 113 17.74 -23.04 -11.22
N LYS A 114 16.51 -22.74 -11.65
CA LYS A 114 16.21 -22.30 -13.03
C LYS A 114 16.45 -20.80 -13.26
N VAL A 115 16.62 -20.02 -12.20
CA VAL A 115 16.66 -18.55 -12.26
C VAL A 115 18.04 -18.04 -11.89
N SER A 116 18.51 -17.01 -12.62
CA SER A 116 19.79 -16.37 -12.33
C SER A 116 19.85 -15.77 -10.92
N LEU A 117 21.04 -15.73 -10.33
CA LEU A 117 21.26 -15.18 -8.99
C LEU A 117 20.77 -13.73 -8.87
N TRP A 118 21.06 -12.90 -9.88
CA TRP A 118 20.61 -11.50 -9.95
C TRP A 118 19.10 -11.35 -9.88
N LYS A 119 18.35 -12.19 -10.62
CA LYS A 119 16.88 -12.15 -10.59
C LYS A 119 16.35 -12.59 -9.22
N LYS A 120 16.98 -13.56 -8.55
CA LYS A 120 16.63 -13.92 -7.16
C LYS A 120 16.84 -12.76 -6.20
N ILE A 121 18.02 -12.13 -6.25
CA ILE A 121 18.35 -10.97 -5.41
C ILE A 121 17.34 -9.86 -5.65
N TYR A 122 17.04 -9.55 -6.92
CA TYR A 122 16.05 -8.53 -7.25
C TYR A 122 14.65 -8.84 -6.69
N VAL A 123 14.16 -10.09 -6.83
CA VAL A 123 12.84 -10.49 -6.31
C VAL A 123 12.80 -10.41 -4.79
N VAL A 124 13.80 -10.97 -4.10
CA VAL A 124 13.84 -11.03 -2.63
C VAL A 124 14.09 -9.66 -2.02
N TYR A 125 15.15 -8.98 -2.46
CA TYR A 125 15.59 -7.71 -1.89
C TYR A 125 14.76 -6.54 -2.42
N SER A 126 14.79 -6.28 -3.72
CA SER A 126 14.15 -5.06 -4.27
C SER A 126 12.63 -5.14 -4.27
N PHE A 127 12.05 -6.28 -4.64
CA PHE A 127 10.60 -6.41 -4.79
C PHE A 127 9.88 -6.72 -3.49
N PHE A 128 10.32 -7.70 -2.69
CA PHE A 128 9.68 -7.99 -1.41
C PHE A 128 10.22 -7.11 -0.28
N PHE A 129 11.51 -7.20 0.05
CA PHE A 129 12.06 -6.55 1.24
C PHE A 129 11.94 -5.03 1.18
N VAL A 130 12.56 -4.37 0.20
CA VAL A 130 12.58 -2.91 0.10
C VAL A 130 11.17 -2.37 -0.17
N ARG A 131 10.50 -2.85 -1.21
CA ARG A 131 9.24 -2.25 -1.69
C ARG A 131 8.01 -2.61 -0.86
N LYS A 132 7.92 -3.83 -0.28
CA LYS A 132 6.72 -4.28 0.44
C LYS A 132 6.85 -4.19 1.96
N ILE A 133 8.08 -4.18 2.49
CA ILE A 133 8.33 -4.17 3.93
C ILE A 133 8.97 -2.84 4.34
N VAL A 134 10.22 -2.60 3.93
CA VAL A 134 11.01 -1.44 4.39
C VAL A 134 10.33 -0.13 4.02
N ALA A 135 9.82 0.02 2.80
CA ALA A 135 9.19 1.27 2.38
C ALA A 135 7.99 1.67 3.26
N HIS A 136 7.17 0.71 3.71
CA HIS A 136 6.03 1.00 4.58
C HIS A 136 6.47 1.37 6.00
N ILE A 137 7.38 0.57 6.57
CA ILE A 137 7.92 0.78 7.92
C ILE A 137 8.71 2.09 7.98
N ASN A 138 9.58 2.34 7.01
CA ASN A 138 10.45 3.51 6.97
C ASN A 138 9.64 4.80 6.89
N THR A 139 8.60 4.88 6.05
CA THR A 139 7.77 6.10 5.98
C THR A 139 7.13 6.41 7.32
N PHE A 140 6.57 5.41 8.00
CA PHE A 140 5.97 5.62 9.31
C PHE A 140 7.01 6.02 10.38
N VAL A 141 8.05 5.20 10.54
CA VAL A 141 9.09 5.41 11.55
C VAL A 141 9.79 6.74 11.34
N PHE A 142 10.17 7.07 10.11
CA PHE A 142 10.91 8.29 9.83
C PHE A 142 10.07 9.55 10.08
N TYR A 143 8.88 9.67 9.46
CA TYR A 143 8.09 10.91 9.53
C TYR A 143 7.24 11.06 10.78
N CYS A 144 6.78 9.95 11.37
CA CYS A 144 5.86 10.00 12.50
C CYS A 144 6.53 9.73 13.85
N ILE A 145 7.76 9.21 13.87
CA ILE A 145 8.48 8.87 15.13
C ILE A 145 9.84 9.57 15.19
N VAL A 146 10.74 9.32 14.25
CA VAL A 146 12.12 9.84 14.29
C VAL A 146 12.15 11.35 14.12
N LEU A 147 11.50 11.90 13.09
CA LEU A 147 11.49 13.34 12.85
C LEU A 147 10.90 14.13 14.03
N PRO A 148 9.73 13.77 14.60
CA PRO A 148 9.24 14.40 15.82
C PRO A 148 10.15 14.18 17.04
N ALA A 149 10.78 13.01 17.19
CA ALA A 149 11.72 12.77 18.29
C ALA A 149 12.98 13.63 18.20
N THR A 150 13.47 13.93 16.97
CA THR A 150 14.66 14.77 16.79
C THR A 150 14.47 16.21 17.26
N VAL A 151 13.22 16.69 17.30
CA VAL A 151 12.88 17.99 17.89
C VAL A 151 13.14 18.02 19.39
N MET A 152 12.95 16.88 20.08
CA MET A 152 13.13 16.75 21.53
C MET A 152 14.61 16.63 21.93
N VAL A 153 15.48 16.27 20.98
CA VAL A 153 16.92 16.00 21.21
C VAL A 153 17.73 16.97 20.34
N PRO A 154 18.07 18.17 20.83
CA PRO A 154 18.68 19.23 20.03
C PRO A 154 20.05 18.87 19.46
N GLU A 155 20.72 17.83 19.98
CA GLU A 155 21.99 17.31 19.48
C GLU A 155 21.85 16.57 18.14
N VAL A 156 20.66 16.09 17.78
CA VAL A 156 20.43 15.31 16.57
C VAL A 156 20.07 16.22 15.40
N VAL A 157 21.06 16.49 14.54
CA VAL A 157 20.83 17.25 13.31
C VAL A 157 20.40 16.33 12.18
N VAL A 158 19.13 16.42 11.78
CA VAL A 158 18.61 15.68 10.63
C VAL A 158 19.05 16.36 9.32
N PRO A 159 19.69 15.65 8.38
CA PRO A 159 20.08 16.23 7.10
C PRO A 159 18.85 16.66 6.28
N LYS A 160 18.74 17.97 5.99
CA LYS A 160 17.61 18.56 5.23
C LYS A 160 17.43 17.94 3.85
N TRP A 161 18.53 17.53 3.20
CA TRP A 161 18.47 16.89 1.89
C TRP A 161 17.71 15.56 1.90
N GLY A 162 17.86 14.78 2.98
CA GLY A 162 17.17 13.50 3.14
C GLY A 162 15.73 13.68 3.59
N ALA A 163 15.49 14.55 4.57
CA ALA A 163 14.17 14.70 5.18
C ALA A 163 13.18 15.51 4.34
N VAL A 164 13.65 16.48 3.54
CA VAL A 164 12.81 17.42 2.80
C VAL A 164 13.03 17.31 1.29
N TYR A 165 14.27 17.42 0.80
CA TYR A 165 14.49 17.50 -0.65
C TYR A 165 14.15 16.21 -1.40
N ILE A 166 14.64 15.05 -0.96
CA ILE A 166 14.33 13.77 -1.60
C ILE A 166 12.81 13.52 -1.69
N PRO A 167 12.04 13.61 -0.59
CA PRO A 167 10.59 13.39 -0.61
C PRO A 167 9.84 14.42 -1.46
N SER A 168 10.22 15.69 -1.40
CA SER A 168 9.63 16.75 -2.23
C SER A 168 9.86 16.49 -3.71
N VAL A 169 11.07 16.10 -4.11
CA VAL A 169 11.38 15.76 -5.51
C VAL A 169 10.58 14.54 -5.96
N ILE A 170 10.53 13.47 -5.15
CA ILE A 170 9.73 12.26 -5.47
C ILE A 170 8.26 12.63 -5.64
N THR A 171 7.72 13.46 -4.75
CA THR A 171 6.31 13.85 -4.78
C THR A 171 6.01 14.74 -6.00
N LEU A 172 6.91 15.66 -6.34
CA LEU A 172 6.78 16.50 -7.53
C LEU A 172 6.83 15.66 -8.81
N LEU A 173 7.78 14.72 -8.92
CA LEU A 173 7.88 13.80 -10.05
C LEU A 173 6.62 12.95 -10.23
N ASN A 174 6.04 12.47 -9.13
CA ASN A 174 4.76 11.75 -9.18
C ASN A 174 3.62 12.66 -9.64
N ALA A 175 3.63 13.92 -9.21
CA ALA A 175 2.57 14.88 -9.54
C ALA A 175 2.60 15.32 -11.02
N VAL A 176 3.78 15.35 -11.65
CA VAL A 176 3.93 15.57 -13.11
C VAL A 176 3.17 14.49 -13.91
N GLY A 177 3.09 13.26 -13.40
CA GLY A 177 2.33 12.18 -14.03
C GLY A 177 0.80 12.38 -14.00
N THR A 178 0.30 13.22 -13.09
CA THR A 178 -1.14 13.49 -12.90
C THR A 178 -1.41 14.97 -12.60
N PRO A 179 -1.20 15.89 -13.57
CA PRO A 179 -1.24 17.33 -13.32
C PRO A 179 -2.60 17.83 -12.85
N ARG A 180 -3.69 17.15 -13.24
CA ARG A 180 -5.06 17.50 -12.82
C ARG A 180 -5.27 17.42 -11.30
N SER A 181 -4.45 16.69 -10.57
CA SER A 181 -4.60 16.43 -9.14
C SER A 181 -3.58 17.19 -8.28
N LEU A 182 -2.84 18.15 -8.84
CA LEU A 182 -1.81 18.93 -8.12
C LEU A 182 -2.35 19.62 -6.85
N HIS A 183 -3.57 20.14 -6.90
CA HIS A 183 -4.22 20.78 -5.75
C HIS A 183 -4.47 19.84 -4.56
N LEU A 184 -4.44 18.52 -4.77
CA LEU A 184 -4.62 17.51 -3.71
C LEU A 184 -3.32 17.02 -3.10
N LEU A 185 -2.16 17.52 -3.57
CA LEU A 185 -0.84 16.99 -3.21
C LEU A 185 -0.57 17.07 -1.71
N VAL A 186 -0.87 18.20 -1.08
CA VAL A 186 -0.67 18.39 0.37
C VAL A 186 -1.53 17.41 1.17
N PHE A 187 -2.81 17.29 0.82
CA PHE A 187 -3.72 16.33 1.47
C PHE A 187 -3.26 14.89 1.26
N TRP A 188 -2.74 14.56 0.06
CA TRP A 188 -2.21 13.24 -0.24
C TRP A 188 -0.99 12.90 0.62
N ILE A 189 -0.03 13.82 0.79
CA ILE A 189 1.13 13.60 1.67
C ILE A 189 0.69 13.31 3.10
N LEU A 190 -0.19 14.16 3.66
CA LEU A 190 -0.68 14.01 5.03
C LEU A 190 -1.43 12.68 5.21
N PHE A 191 -2.26 12.33 4.24
CA PHE A 191 -3.01 11.08 4.22
C PHE A 191 -2.09 9.86 4.12
N GLU A 192 -1.08 9.89 3.26
CA GLU A 192 -0.08 8.83 3.12
C GLU A 192 0.73 8.62 4.40
N ASN A 193 1.13 9.71 5.07
CA ASN A 193 1.80 9.66 6.37
C ASN A 193 0.89 9.01 7.43
N THR A 194 -0.38 9.39 7.52
CA THR A 194 -1.30 8.76 8.48
C THR A 194 -1.56 7.28 8.14
N MET A 195 -1.72 6.95 6.86
CA MET A 195 -1.93 5.57 6.40
C MET A 195 -0.68 4.70 6.56
N SER A 196 0.51 5.29 6.66
CA SER A 196 1.76 4.57 6.87
C SER A 196 1.76 3.78 8.18
N LEU A 197 1.12 4.28 9.25
CA LEU A 197 0.91 3.56 10.51
C LEU A 197 0.10 2.28 10.27
N HIS A 198 -1.02 2.40 9.56
CA HIS A 198 -1.90 1.27 9.28
C HIS A 198 -1.22 0.21 8.40
N ARG A 199 -0.48 0.64 7.38
CA ARG A 199 0.32 -0.27 6.53
C ARG A 199 1.45 -0.94 7.32
N THR A 200 2.17 -0.19 8.15
CA THR A 200 3.25 -0.72 9.01
C THR A 200 2.72 -1.78 9.98
N LYS A 201 1.62 -1.50 10.67
CA LYS A 201 0.95 -2.47 11.53
C LYS A 201 0.56 -3.74 10.76
N ALA A 202 -0.01 -3.58 9.58
CA ALA A 202 -0.40 -4.70 8.72
C ALA A 202 0.81 -5.52 8.24
N THR A 203 1.91 -4.86 7.86
CA THR A 203 3.17 -5.52 7.48
C THR A 203 3.76 -6.32 8.63
N ILE A 204 3.82 -5.76 9.85
CA ILE A 204 4.31 -6.46 11.05
C ILE A 204 3.44 -7.68 11.35
N ILE A 205 2.11 -7.53 11.30
CA ILE A 205 1.16 -8.64 11.47
C ILE A 205 1.41 -9.75 10.44
N GLY A 206 1.60 -9.37 9.17
CA GLY A 206 1.91 -10.30 8.08
C GLY A 206 3.22 -11.06 8.26
N LEU A 207 4.28 -10.39 8.74
CA LEU A 207 5.58 -11.02 9.01
C LEU A 207 5.50 -12.00 10.19
N LEU A 208 4.78 -11.63 11.25
CA LEU A 208 4.65 -12.42 12.48
C LEU A 208 3.62 -13.56 12.37
N GLU A 209 2.85 -13.64 11.28
CA GLU A 209 1.78 -14.63 11.07
C GLU A 209 0.74 -14.63 12.20
N ALA A 210 0.40 -13.44 12.73
CA ALA A 210 -0.61 -13.34 13.79
C ALA A 210 -2.02 -13.68 13.27
N SER A 211 -2.94 -14.04 14.18
CA SER A 211 -4.28 -14.60 13.91
C SER A 211 -5.12 -13.93 12.79
N ARG A 212 -4.89 -12.64 12.48
CA ARG A 212 -5.65 -11.88 11.45
C ARG A 212 -5.08 -11.93 10.03
N VAL A 213 -3.99 -12.65 9.79
CA VAL A 213 -3.28 -12.63 8.50
C VAL A 213 -4.06 -13.27 7.35
N ASN A 214 -4.89 -14.26 7.65
CA ASN A 214 -5.71 -14.97 6.66
C ASN A 214 -7.17 -14.50 6.63
N GLU A 215 -7.54 -13.49 7.42
CA GLU A 215 -8.91 -12.98 7.50
C GLU A 215 -9.25 -12.19 6.23
N TRP A 216 -9.88 -12.85 5.25
CA TRP A 216 -10.38 -12.18 4.05
C TRP A 216 -11.72 -11.50 4.33
N ILE A 217 -11.65 -10.25 4.75
CA ILE A 217 -12.82 -9.39 4.79
C ILE A 217 -13.04 -8.85 3.37
N VAL A 218 -14.20 -9.14 2.78
CA VAL A 218 -14.58 -8.65 1.45
C VAL A 218 -14.74 -7.13 1.53
N THR A 219 -14.05 -6.42 0.65
CA THR A 219 -14.23 -4.97 0.51
C THR A 219 -15.60 -4.73 -0.12
N GLU A 220 -16.52 -4.17 0.65
CA GLU A 220 -17.83 -3.79 0.13
C GLU A 220 -17.67 -2.78 -1.02
N LYS A 221 -18.28 -3.13 -2.16
CA LYS A 221 -18.40 -2.27 -3.33
C LYS A 221 -19.79 -1.63 -3.32
N LEU A 222 -19.90 -0.40 -3.82
CA LEU A 222 -21.13 0.38 -3.83
C LEU A 222 -22.23 -0.33 -4.64
N GLY A 223 -21.85 -1.05 -5.70
CA GLY A 223 -22.77 -1.88 -6.49
C GLY A 223 -23.43 -3.03 -5.71
N ASP A 224 -22.73 -3.62 -4.74
CA ASP A 224 -23.30 -4.69 -3.89
C ASP A 224 -24.25 -4.12 -2.83
N ALA A 225 -23.96 -2.92 -2.31
CA ALA A 225 -24.86 -2.23 -1.38
C ALA A 225 -26.20 -1.82 -2.03
N GLN A 226 -26.23 -1.63 -3.36
CA GLN A 226 -27.48 -1.40 -4.11
C GLN A 226 -28.30 -2.69 -4.32
N LYS A 227 -27.66 -3.85 -4.48
CA LYS A 227 -28.39 -5.13 -4.59
C LYS A 227 -29.14 -5.50 -3.31
N GLY A 228 -28.62 -5.11 -2.13
CA GLY A 228 -29.30 -5.29 -0.85
C GLY A 228 -30.55 -4.41 -0.65
N LYS A 229 -30.79 -3.41 -1.51
CA LYS A 229 -31.95 -2.50 -1.41
C LYS A 229 -33.23 -3.02 -2.06
N ALA A 230 -33.19 -4.16 -2.74
CA ALA A 230 -34.37 -4.73 -3.41
C ALA A 230 -35.32 -5.50 -2.47
N GLY A 231 -35.00 -5.65 -1.18
CA GLY A 231 -35.86 -6.36 -0.22
C GLY A 231 -35.85 -5.73 1.17
N GLY A 232 -36.93 -5.02 1.52
CA GLY A 232 -37.26 -4.67 2.91
C GLY A 232 -37.13 -3.19 3.26
N LYS A 233 -38.25 -2.46 3.17
CA LYS A 233 -38.41 -1.15 3.83
C LYS A 233 -38.62 -1.38 5.33
N GLY A 234 -37.61 -1.07 6.14
CA GLY A 234 -37.75 -0.93 7.58
C GLY A 234 -36.89 0.23 8.07
N LEU A 235 -37.51 1.29 8.58
CA LEU A 235 -36.82 2.38 9.27
C LEU A 235 -36.16 1.81 10.54
N LYS A 236 -34.86 1.52 10.48
CA LYS A 236 -34.07 1.21 11.68
C LYS A 236 -33.45 2.49 12.22
N LYS A 237 -33.67 2.74 13.52
CA LYS A 237 -33.11 3.85 14.29
C LYS A 237 -31.59 3.95 14.09
N PHE A 238 -31.12 5.12 13.69
CA PHE A 238 -29.69 5.48 13.67
C PHE A 238 -29.09 5.32 15.08
N ARG A 239 -28.32 4.25 15.30
CA ARG A 239 -27.43 4.14 16.45
C ARG A 239 -26.01 4.49 16.00
N PHE A 240 -25.63 5.76 16.22
CA PHE A 240 -24.24 6.19 16.15
C PHE A 240 -23.44 5.49 17.26
N ARG A 241 -22.76 4.38 16.94
CA ARG A 241 -21.72 3.81 17.82
C ARG A 241 -20.41 4.54 17.55
N ILE A 242 -20.21 5.66 18.23
CA ILE A 242 -18.98 6.47 18.17
C ILE A 242 -17.76 5.65 18.62
N GLY A 243 -17.94 4.70 19.55
CA GLY A 243 -16.85 3.86 20.08
C GLY A 243 -16.21 2.90 19.06
N ASP A 244 -16.96 2.37 18.08
CA ASP A 244 -16.42 1.42 17.08
C ASP A 244 -15.60 2.11 15.98
N ARG A 245 -15.58 3.46 15.96
CA ARG A 245 -14.89 4.29 14.96
C ARG A 245 -13.61 4.94 15.45
N ILE A 246 -13.33 4.89 16.75
CA ILE A 246 -12.15 5.55 17.31
C ILE A 246 -10.93 4.65 17.12
N HIS A 247 -9.96 5.15 16.35
CA HIS A 247 -8.69 4.47 16.17
C HIS A 247 -7.67 4.95 17.21
N MET A 248 -7.51 4.17 18.28
CA MET A 248 -6.70 4.54 19.46
C MET A 248 -5.22 4.77 19.15
N LEU A 249 -4.62 4.03 18.21
CA LEU A 249 -3.20 4.21 17.88
C LEU A 249 -2.96 5.54 17.15
N GLU A 250 -3.87 5.92 16.26
CA GLU A 250 -3.86 7.19 15.55
C GLU A 250 -4.05 8.36 16.51
N LEU A 251 -4.91 8.22 17.52
CA LEU A 251 -5.02 9.22 18.60
C LEU A 251 -3.71 9.36 19.37
N LEU A 252 -3.09 8.24 19.76
CA LEU A 252 -1.84 8.26 20.51
C LEU A 252 -0.71 8.93 19.72
N VAL A 253 -0.58 8.60 18.42
CA VAL A 253 0.39 9.26 17.54
C VAL A 253 0.04 10.75 17.37
N GLY A 254 -1.24 11.10 17.24
CA GLY A 254 -1.70 12.50 17.18
C GLY A 254 -1.30 13.31 18.41
N PHE A 255 -1.52 12.78 19.62
CA PHE A 255 -1.10 13.42 20.87
C PHE A 255 0.43 13.54 20.98
N TYR A 256 1.17 12.50 20.59
CA TYR A 256 2.62 12.53 20.54
C TYR A 256 3.15 13.64 19.60
N LEU A 257 2.55 13.80 18.42
CA LEU A 257 2.92 14.85 17.47
C LEU A 257 2.61 16.26 18.00
N ILE A 258 1.47 16.45 18.68
CA ILE A 258 1.17 17.73 19.36
C ILE A 258 2.21 18.02 20.43
N PHE A 259 2.55 17.03 21.26
CA PHE A 259 3.55 17.20 22.31
C PHE A 259 4.90 17.64 21.75
N CYS A 260 5.39 16.97 20.69
CA CYS A 260 6.63 17.36 20.01
C CYS A 260 6.51 18.73 19.34
N GLY A 261 5.35 19.06 18.75
CA GLY A 261 5.09 20.36 18.14
C GLY A 261 5.12 21.51 19.14
N CYS A 262 4.53 21.33 20.33
CA CYS A 262 4.59 22.30 21.42
C CYS A 262 6.02 22.48 21.92
N TYR A 263 6.80 21.40 22.00
CA TYR A 263 8.21 21.48 22.36
C TYR A 263 9.04 22.26 21.33
N ASP A 264 8.87 21.99 20.02
CA ASP A 264 9.54 22.76 18.96
C ASP A 264 9.15 24.24 18.98
N LEU A 265 7.89 24.54 19.29
CA LEU A 265 7.43 25.93 19.37
C LEU A 265 8.11 26.71 20.50
N MET A 266 8.39 26.05 21.63
CA MET A 266 8.99 26.67 22.80
C MET A 266 10.53 26.71 22.74
N TYR A 267 11.17 25.69 22.18
CA TYR A 267 12.63 25.48 22.25
C TYR A 267 13.31 25.27 20.91
N GLY A 268 12.55 25.07 19.83
CA GLY A 268 13.04 24.67 18.53
C GLY A 268 13.61 25.82 17.69
N LYS A 269 14.62 25.51 16.87
CA LYS A 269 15.25 26.45 15.93
C LYS A 269 14.81 26.25 14.47
N ASN A 270 14.28 25.07 14.14
CA ASN A 270 14.07 24.64 12.75
C ASN A 270 12.64 24.80 12.22
N HIS A 271 11.72 25.34 13.03
CA HIS A 271 10.32 25.63 12.66
C HIS A 271 9.56 24.39 12.11
N PHE A 272 9.89 23.19 12.58
CA PHE A 272 9.20 21.96 12.18
C PHE A 272 7.79 21.85 12.79
N PHE A 273 7.47 22.65 13.82
CA PHE A 273 6.18 22.69 14.48
C PHE A 273 5.00 22.83 13.51
N ILE A 274 5.15 23.59 12.41
CA ILE A 274 4.09 23.76 11.40
C ILE A 274 3.73 22.41 10.79
N PHE A 275 4.73 21.64 10.37
CA PHE A 275 4.52 20.30 9.83
C PHE A 275 3.93 19.37 10.89
N LEU A 276 4.46 19.39 12.11
CA LEU A 276 3.99 18.52 13.20
C LEU A 276 2.53 18.78 13.58
N TYR A 277 2.10 20.03 13.68
CA TYR A 277 0.71 20.36 13.98
C TYR A 277 -0.24 19.97 12.84
N ILE A 278 0.12 20.27 11.58
CA ILE A 278 -0.70 19.89 10.42
C ILE A 278 -0.81 18.35 10.34
N GLN A 279 0.29 17.64 10.59
CA GLN A 279 0.31 16.18 10.63
C GLN A 279 -0.53 15.63 11.78
N ALA A 280 -0.46 16.23 12.98
CA ALA A 280 -1.27 15.84 14.12
C ALA A 280 -2.78 16.00 13.82
N ILE A 281 -3.18 17.13 13.23
CA ILE A 281 -4.57 17.37 12.80
C ILE A 281 -5.02 16.25 11.84
N ALA A 282 -4.19 15.87 10.86
CA ALA A 282 -4.52 14.78 9.95
C ALA A 282 -4.68 13.43 10.67
N PHE A 283 -3.87 13.14 11.69
CA PHE A 283 -4.02 11.95 12.54
C PHE A 283 -5.33 11.96 13.33
N PHE A 284 -5.73 13.10 13.92
CA PHE A 284 -7.01 13.22 14.62
C PHE A 284 -8.20 13.05 13.68
N ILE A 285 -8.22 13.71 12.52
CA ILE A 285 -9.28 13.59 11.53
C ILE A 285 -9.48 12.11 11.12
N MET A 286 -8.39 11.40 10.89
CA MET A 286 -8.40 9.97 10.55
C MET A 286 -8.79 9.09 11.75
N ALA A 287 -8.39 9.46 12.97
CA ALA A 287 -8.68 8.71 14.18
C ALA A 287 -10.17 8.68 14.52
N PHE A 288 -10.89 9.77 14.26
CA PHE A 288 -12.35 9.85 14.42
C PHE A 288 -13.13 9.31 13.22
N GLY A 289 -12.44 9.01 12.10
CA GLY A 289 -13.06 8.45 10.90
C GLY A 289 -13.93 9.45 10.13
N TYR A 290 -13.59 10.74 10.15
CA TYR A 290 -14.31 11.80 9.44
C TYR A 290 -14.08 11.82 7.92
N VAL A 291 -13.32 10.86 7.36
CA VAL A 291 -12.93 10.84 5.94
C VAL A 291 -13.74 9.81 5.15
N GLY A 292 -14.18 10.19 3.95
CA GLY A 292 -14.89 9.33 2.99
C GLY A 292 -16.42 9.43 3.06
N THR A 293 -17.12 8.72 2.17
CA THR A 293 -18.59 8.74 2.16
C THR A 293 -19.13 7.95 3.35
N PHE A 294 -20.04 8.55 4.11
CA PHE A 294 -20.79 7.85 5.14
C PHE A 294 -21.90 7.04 4.49
N VAL A 295 -21.67 5.73 4.32
CA VAL A 295 -22.76 4.81 4.01
C VAL A 295 -23.55 4.60 5.31
N PRO A 296 -24.84 4.93 5.37
CA PRO A 296 -25.67 4.61 6.52
C PRO A 296 -25.66 3.09 6.70
N ASN A 297 -25.20 2.61 7.87
CA ASN A 297 -25.41 1.22 8.23
C ASN A 297 -26.92 0.99 8.31
N SER A 298 -27.45 0.07 7.50
CA SER A 298 -28.81 -0.47 7.66
C SER A 298 -28.90 -1.47 8.81
#